data_AF-A0A8J8JYP9-F1
#
_entry.id   AF-A0A8J8JYP9-F1
#
_cell.length_a   1.000
_cell.length_b   1.000
_cell.length_c   1.000
_cell.angle_alpha   90.00
_cell.angle_beta   90.00
_cell.angle_gamma   90.00
#
_symmetry.space_group_name_H-M   'P 1'
#
loop_
_entity.id
_entity.type
_entity.pdbx_description
1 polymer ?
#
loop_
_entity_poly.entity_id
_entity_poly.type
_entity_poly.pdbx_seq_one_letter_code
_entity_poly.pdbx_strand_id
1 'polypeptide(L)'
;MIDEIYKIVEKQYFESGDFNGMPIYRLADDFDVESKEFRLAIRKAIAKETLSATFHGNTHIRAFSGYPKEKIIEWFDTEEYPSHICLYPHAKKLENSTKLASYKDSPYELELAKGAGQLDFRTFDLSVLEYYRNDPRYSYQTDFIHGSICIEDEFFESELVPESDQILLKTFGFAYDKNLNRYVAVFIRYLSDLSPEHQKVWAAKEVKGNINLHPDYYASSIEGSWGSKLSIFEAFVQELKIINEMSVIIGKPELFHCCYSADRPKEFGFLLRPTQSEFNTFMLLLDKMMSDNLNKKFFENEVELESEEERADGKIVVRAKGTIQILESWVNKYFKPIDRKPIDEMLSTFRKVRKLRQKPAHKVSTDTFDQEHFRKQRDIIVRSYDSIRTLRLILANHPAVKKKPPEIGEHLAKGEIWDI
;
A
#
# COMPACT_ATOMS: atom_id res chain seq x y z
N MET A 1 20.81 7.28 43.72
CA MET A 1 19.45 7.49 43.18
C MET A 1 19.43 7.50 41.64
N ILE A 2 19.76 8.57 40.92
CA ILE A 2 19.57 8.58 39.43
C ILE A 2 20.36 7.48 38.70
N ASP A 3 21.60 7.21 39.08
CA ASP A 3 22.38 6.14 38.45
C ASP A 3 21.80 4.73 38.72
N GLU A 4 21.12 4.56 39.85
CA GLU A 4 20.46 3.32 40.24
C GLU A 4 19.16 3.13 39.47
N ILE A 5 18.33 4.18 39.40
CA ILE A 5 17.13 4.22 38.56
C ILE A 5 17.50 3.95 37.10
N TYR A 6 18.56 4.58 36.58
CA TYR A 6 19.02 4.35 35.22
C TYR A 6 19.36 2.88 34.97
N LYS A 7 20.07 2.21 35.90
CA LYS A 7 20.40 0.78 35.77
C LYS A 7 19.15 -0.10 35.73
N ILE A 8 18.14 0.20 36.57
CA ILE A 8 16.87 -0.54 36.57
C ILE A 8 16.12 -0.34 35.25
N VAL A 9 16.04 0.91 34.77
CA VAL A 9 15.40 1.27 33.51
C VAL A 9 16.12 0.64 32.31
N GLU A 10 17.46 0.69 32.26
CA GLU A 10 18.26 0.05 31.21
C GLU A 10 18.12 -1.48 31.26
N LYS A 11 18.10 -2.08 32.45
CA LYS A 11 17.87 -3.52 32.59
C LYS A 11 16.52 -3.92 32.01
N GLN A 12 15.44 -3.26 32.42
CA GLN A 12 14.09 -3.50 31.89
C GLN A 12 14.03 -3.33 30.38
N TYR A 13 14.65 -2.26 29.86
CA TYR A 13 14.68 -1.98 28.43
C TYR A 13 15.22 -3.16 27.63
N PHE A 14 16.41 -3.67 27.97
CA PHE A 14 17.03 -4.78 27.25
C PHE A 14 16.42 -6.16 27.55
N GLU A 15 15.87 -6.38 28.74
CA GLU A 15 15.30 -7.69 29.14
C GLU A 15 13.83 -7.87 28.74
N SER A 16 13.16 -6.81 28.30
CA SER A 16 11.73 -6.86 27.95
C SER A 16 11.39 -7.58 26.64
N GLY A 17 12.39 -7.94 25.83
CA GLY A 17 12.24 -8.57 24.51
C GLY A 17 11.87 -7.62 23.37
N ASP A 18 11.31 -6.44 23.66
CA ASP A 18 10.89 -5.45 22.65
C ASP A 18 11.13 -4.02 23.14
N PHE A 19 12.25 -3.81 23.86
CA PHE A 19 12.70 -2.47 24.25
C PHE A 19 11.64 -1.62 24.98
N ASN A 20 10.82 -2.27 25.80
CA ASN A 20 9.70 -1.65 26.50
C ASN A 20 10.19 -0.82 27.70
N GLY A 21 9.45 0.24 28.01
CA GLY A 21 9.76 1.16 29.11
C GLY A 21 9.51 0.56 30.49
N MET A 22 10.16 1.15 31.50
CA MET A 22 9.93 0.86 32.92
C MET A 22 8.81 1.75 33.47
N PRO A 23 7.65 1.19 33.86
CA PRO A 23 6.60 1.99 34.48
C PRO A 23 7.07 2.58 35.81
N ILE A 24 6.84 3.89 36.02
CA ILE A 24 7.31 4.59 37.22
C ILE A 24 6.79 3.91 38.49
N TYR A 25 5.52 3.48 38.51
CA TYR A 25 4.93 2.86 39.69
C TYR A 25 5.64 1.55 40.11
N ARG A 26 6.34 0.86 39.20
CA ARG A 26 7.13 -0.34 39.55
C ARG A 26 8.43 -0.01 40.30
N LEU A 27 8.81 1.26 40.36
CA LEU A 27 9.95 1.72 41.17
C LEU A 27 9.55 1.98 42.62
N ALA A 28 8.26 1.85 42.98
CA ALA A 28 7.77 2.10 44.34
C ALA A 28 8.32 1.14 45.40
N ASP A 29 8.77 -0.05 44.98
CA ASP A 29 9.38 -1.04 45.88
C ASP A 29 10.73 -0.55 46.46
N ASP A 30 11.47 0.24 45.67
CA ASP A 30 12.82 0.69 46.01
C ASP A 30 12.91 2.20 46.29
N PHE A 31 11.91 2.99 45.85
CA PHE A 31 11.92 4.45 45.91
C PHE A 31 10.57 5.03 46.30
N ASP A 32 10.60 6.17 47.01
CA ASP A 32 9.40 6.96 47.28
C ASP A 32 8.98 7.75 46.02
N VAL A 33 8.29 7.07 45.10
CA VAL A 33 7.90 7.62 43.80
C VAL A 33 6.99 8.83 43.93
N GLU A 34 6.16 8.91 44.98
CA GLU A 34 5.23 10.03 45.21
C GLU A 34 5.93 11.30 45.72
N SER A 35 7.19 11.18 46.20
CA SER A 35 7.93 12.32 46.74
C SER A 35 8.24 13.39 45.69
N LYS A 36 8.24 14.65 46.13
CA LYS A 36 8.68 15.79 45.30
C LYS A 36 10.14 15.65 44.91
N GLU A 37 10.95 15.06 45.78
CA GLU A 37 12.37 14.80 45.60
C GLU A 37 12.59 13.82 44.45
N PHE A 38 11.86 12.69 44.42
CA PHE A 38 11.93 11.72 43.34
C PHE A 38 11.46 12.32 42.02
N ARG A 39 10.30 12.99 42.00
CA ARG A 39 9.78 13.65 40.80
C ARG A 39 10.76 14.68 40.25
N LEU A 40 11.36 15.51 41.12
CA LEU A 40 12.39 16.49 40.72
C LEU A 40 13.65 15.81 40.18
N ALA A 41 14.04 14.67 40.75
CA ALA A 41 15.18 13.90 40.29
C ALA A 41 14.95 13.36 38.86
N ILE A 42 13.80 12.72 38.60
CA ILE A 42 13.43 12.24 37.26
C ILE A 42 13.38 13.39 36.25
N ARG A 43 12.72 14.50 36.60
CA ARG A 43 12.67 15.69 35.75
C ARG A 43 14.06 16.21 35.40
N LYS A 44 14.98 16.26 36.36
CA LYS A 44 16.40 16.63 36.14
C LYS A 44 17.12 15.62 35.24
N ALA A 45 16.83 14.32 35.37
CA ALA A 45 17.42 13.29 34.52
C ALA A 45 16.93 13.37 33.06
N ILE A 46 15.66 13.74 32.84
CA ILE A 46 15.12 14.04 31.51
C ILE A 46 15.80 15.28 30.93
N ALA A 47 15.91 16.35 31.71
CA ALA A 47 16.58 17.59 31.27
C ALA A 47 18.07 17.41 30.94
N LYS A 48 18.73 16.45 31.59
CA LYS A 48 20.12 16.05 31.33
C LYS A 48 20.26 14.98 30.24
N GLU A 49 19.16 14.54 29.62
CA GLU A 49 19.16 13.51 28.57
C GLU A 49 19.80 12.20 29.05
N THR A 50 19.60 11.87 30.32
CA THR A 50 19.95 10.55 30.90
C THR A 50 18.79 9.58 30.76
N LEU A 51 17.57 10.07 30.98
CA LEU A 51 16.32 9.35 30.84
C LEU A 51 15.41 10.07 29.84
N SER A 52 14.44 9.33 29.32
CA SER A 52 13.29 9.84 28.57
C SER A 52 12.01 9.27 29.17
N ALA A 53 10.85 9.76 28.74
CA ALA A 53 9.56 9.33 29.28
C ALA A 53 8.46 9.36 28.21
N THR A 54 7.46 8.50 28.37
CA THR A 54 6.25 8.44 27.53
C THR A 54 5.00 8.55 28.38
N PHE A 55 3.98 9.23 27.87
CA PHE A 55 2.79 9.64 28.64
C PHE A 55 1.45 9.24 27.99
N HIS A 56 1.43 9.02 26.67
CA HIS A 56 0.19 8.84 25.91
C HIS A 56 0.17 7.50 25.17
N GLY A 57 -1.05 7.01 24.91
CA GLY A 57 -1.25 5.73 24.25
C GLY A 57 -0.76 4.56 25.12
N ASN A 58 -0.20 3.54 24.48
CA ASN A 58 0.48 2.48 25.19
C ASN A 58 1.88 2.96 25.64
N THR A 59 2.02 3.37 26.90
CA THR A 59 3.29 3.94 27.38
C THR A 59 4.41 2.91 27.56
N HIS A 60 4.10 1.61 27.53
CA HIS A 60 5.13 0.58 27.48
C HIS A 60 5.92 0.55 26.18
N ILE A 61 5.39 1.17 25.11
CA ILE A 61 6.11 1.36 23.86
C ILE A 61 6.59 2.80 23.71
N ARG A 62 7.81 2.97 23.22
CA ARG A 62 8.28 4.29 22.78
C ARG A 62 7.82 4.46 21.34
N ALA A 63 6.61 5.01 21.15
CA ALA A 63 6.02 5.15 19.82
C ALA A 63 6.97 5.86 18.83
N PHE A 64 7.45 7.06 19.16
CA PHE A 64 8.33 7.84 18.28
C PHE A 64 9.56 8.35 19.01
N SER A 65 10.72 8.38 18.34
CA SER A 65 11.94 8.92 18.95
C SER A 65 12.05 10.45 18.87
N GLY A 66 11.28 11.08 17.97
CA GLY A 66 11.45 12.47 17.55
C GLY A 66 10.91 13.57 18.47
N TYR A 67 10.40 13.24 19.65
CA TYR A 67 9.86 14.26 20.57
C TYR A 67 10.99 15.13 21.16
N PRO A 68 10.90 16.47 21.06
CA PRO A 68 11.85 17.38 21.70
C PRO A 68 11.85 17.22 23.21
N LYS A 69 13.02 17.35 23.85
CA LYS A 69 13.15 17.22 25.32
C LYS A 69 12.24 18.20 26.06
N GLU A 70 12.05 19.40 25.52
CA GLU A 70 11.20 20.44 26.09
C GLU A 70 9.75 19.96 26.21
N LYS A 71 9.26 19.25 25.19
CA LYS A 71 7.91 18.68 25.17
C LYS A 71 7.75 17.54 26.16
N ILE A 72 8.79 16.69 26.29
CA ILE A 72 8.80 15.61 27.30
C ILE A 72 8.78 16.19 28.72
N ILE A 73 9.52 17.28 28.97
CA ILE A 73 9.50 17.98 30.25
C ILE A 73 8.14 18.63 30.52
N GLU A 74 7.54 19.27 29.52
CA GLU A 74 6.21 19.85 29.61
C GLU A 74 5.19 18.79 30.03
N TRP A 75 5.13 17.66 29.31
CA TRP A 75 4.26 16.54 29.67
C TRP A 75 4.55 15.98 31.06
N PHE A 76 5.82 15.85 31.44
CA PHE A 76 6.19 15.40 32.79
C PHE A 76 5.69 16.35 33.91
N ASP A 77 5.57 17.63 33.61
CA ASP A 77 5.10 18.65 34.56
C ASP A 77 3.56 18.71 34.60
N THR A 78 2.87 18.43 33.48
CA THR A 78 1.40 18.61 33.36
C THR A 78 0.58 17.33 33.53
N GLU A 79 1.10 16.18 33.13
CA GLU A 79 0.36 14.91 33.13
C GLU A 79 0.18 14.35 34.55
N GLU A 80 -0.81 13.46 34.70
CA GLU A 80 -1.06 12.75 35.95
C GLU A 80 0.17 11.91 36.34
N TYR A 81 0.53 11.98 37.62
CA TYR A 81 1.72 11.36 38.17
C TYR A 81 1.33 10.55 39.41
N PRO A 82 1.89 9.35 39.64
CA PRO A 82 2.89 8.62 38.84
C PRO A 82 2.30 7.68 37.78
N SER A 83 0.97 7.63 37.68
CA SER A 83 0.24 6.69 36.83
C SER A 83 0.53 6.90 35.34
N HIS A 84 0.54 5.79 34.58
CA HIS A 84 0.69 5.80 33.12
C HIS A 84 2.00 6.35 32.54
N ILE A 85 3.02 6.64 33.36
CA ILE A 85 4.34 7.06 32.86
C ILE A 85 5.30 5.88 32.81
N CYS A 86 5.94 5.68 31.65
CA CYS A 86 7.07 4.77 31.53
C CYS A 86 8.37 5.55 31.23
N LEU A 87 9.44 5.15 31.91
CA LEU A 87 10.78 5.66 31.74
C LEU A 87 11.57 4.82 30.76
N TYR A 88 12.41 5.49 29.98
CA TYR A 88 13.32 4.87 29.02
C TYR A 88 14.74 5.39 29.24
N PRO A 89 15.78 4.60 28.95
CA PRO A 89 17.11 5.14 28.80
C PRO A 89 17.11 6.15 27.65
N HIS A 90 17.76 7.29 27.82
CA HIS A 90 17.90 8.24 26.72
C HIS A 90 18.92 7.73 25.69
N ALA A 91 18.68 7.98 24.39
CA ALA A 91 19.53 7.50 23.29
C ALA A 91 21.03 7.83 23.47
N LYS A 92 21.35 9.08 23.86
CA LYS A 92 22.73 9.52 24.16
C LYS A 92 23.46 8.65 25.19
N LYS A 93 22.73 8.11 26.17
CA LYS A 93 23.29 7.22 27.18
C LYS A 93 23.49 5.80 26.64
N LEU A 94 22.58 5.34 25.78
CA LEU A 94 22.66 4.03 25.14
C LEU A 94 23.80 3.90 24.13
N GLU A 95 24.23 4.98 23.48
CA GLU A 95 25.32 4.99 22.49
C GLU A 95 26.61 4.29 22.96
N ASN A 96 26.90 4.35 24.26
CA ASN A 96 28.10 3.76 24.87
C ASN A 96 27.81 2.46 25.65
N SER A 97 26.59 1.91 25.55
CA SER A 97 26.24 0.68 26.26
C SER A 97 26.95 -0.51 25.62
N THR A 98 27.63 -1.31 26.44
CA THR A 98 28.30 -2.54 25.99
C THR A 98 27.32 -3.59 25.48
N LYS A 99 26.04 -3.47 25.87
CA LYS A 99 24.94 -4.35 25.44
C LYS A 99 24.63 -4.24 23.95
N LEU A 100 24.98 -3.13 23.29
CA LEU A 100 24.75 -2.94 21.86
C LEU A 100 25.47 -3.98 20.98
N ALA A 101 26.55 -4.59 21.49
CA ALA A 101 27.31 -5.60 20.75
C ALA A 101 26.47 -6.83 20.38
N SER A 102 25.45 -7.18 21.16
CA SER A 102 24.56 -8.33 20.91
C SER A 102 23.65 -8.12 19.70
N TYR A 103 23.42 -6.87 19.28
CA TYR A 103 22.47 -6.51 18.22
C TYR A 103 23.14 -6.12 16.91
N LYS A 104 24.48 -6.16 16.84
CA LYS A 104 25.26 -5.63 15.71
C LYS A 104 24.89 -6.23 14.34
N ASP A 105 24.35 -7.45 14.33
CA ASP A 105 23.98 -8.19 13.14
C ASP A 105 22.52 -7.95 12.71
N SER A 106 21.72 -7.26 13.52
CA SER A 106 20.32 -6.96 13.26
C SER A 106 20.13 -5.44 13.14
N PRO A 107 20.25 -4.85 11.93
CA PRO A 107 20.23 -3.39 11.75
C PRO A 107 19.10 -2.65 12.47
N TYR A 108 17.88 -3.17 12.44
CA TYR A 108 16.68 -2.50 12.97
C TYR A 108 16.45 -2.81 14.45
N GLU A 109 16.80 -4.01 14.88
CA GLU A 109 16.87 -4.33 16.32
C GLU A 109 17.96 -3.49 17.02
N LEU A 110 19.09 -3.24 16.36
CA LEU A 110 20.14 -2.34 16.85
C LEU A 110 19.66 -0.89 16.94
N GLU A 111 18.82 -0.44 16.01
CA GLU A 111 18.23 0.89 16.08
C GLU A 111 17.30 1.03 17.29
N LEU A 112 16.46 0.02 17.55
CA LEU A 112 15.70 -0.02 18.80
C LEU A 112 16.63 -0.05 20.00
N ALA A 113 17.65 -0.90 20.03
CA ALA A 113 18.62 -0.96 21.13
C ALA A 113 19.32 0.38 21.41
N LYS A 114 19.45 1.26 20.41
CA LYS A 114 19.99 2.63 20.52
C LYS A 114 18.96 3.68 20.96
N GLY A 115 17.70 3.30 21.16
CA GLY A 115 16.64 4.19 21.59
C GLY A 115 15.82 4.79 20.43
N ALA A 116 15.69 4.12 19.29
CA ALA A 116 14.69 4.49 18.28
C ALA A 116 13.25 4.26 18.79
N GLY A 117 12.27 4.90 18.16
CA GLY A 117 10.87 4.68 18.40
C GLY A 117 10.38 3.46 17.63
N GLN A 118 9.52 2.65 18.24
CA GLN A 118 8.97 1.43 17.64
C GLN A 118 8.09 1.71 16.42
N LEU A 119 7.45 2.88 16.37
CA LEU A 119 6.63 3.37 15.24
C LEU A 119 7.36 4.44 14.42
N ASP A 120 8.65 4.67 14.63
CA ASP A 120 9.44 5.33 13.60
C ASP A 120 9.44 4.42 12.36
N PHE A 121 9.37 5.00 11.16
CA PHE A 121 9.38 4.23 9.91
C PHE A 121 10.68 4.39 9.15
N ARG A 122 10.99 3.40 8.31
CA ARG A 122 12.05 3.45 7.30
C ARG A 122 11.43 3.29 5.92
N THR A 123 12.07 3.90 4.93
CA THR A 123 11.62 3.87 3.55
C THR A 123 12.59 3.08 2.69
N PHE A 124 12.05 2.35 1.72
CA PHE A 124 12.81 1.39 0.93
C PHE A 124 12.47 1.49 -0.55
N ASP A 125 13.44 1.14 -1.37
CA ASP A 125 13.23 0.90 -2.79
C ASP A 125 12.24 -0.27 -2.98
N LEU A 126 11.29 -0.12 -3.91
CA LEU A 126 10.23 -1.10 -4.17
C LEU A 126 10.77 -2.50 -4.53
N SER A 127 12.00 -2.60 -5.06
CA SER A 127 12.61 -3.89 -5.39
C SER A 127 12.81 -4.81 -4.19
N VAL A 128 12.77 -4.29 -2.95
CA VAL A 128 12.83 -5.13 -1.74
C VAL A 128 11.68 -6.13 -1.65
N LEU A 129 10.53 -5.82 -2.26
CA LEU A 129 9.34 -6.68 -2.25
C LEU A 129 9.39 -7.80 -3.28
N GLU A 130 10.28 -7.74 -4.27
CA GLU A 130 10.26 -8.67 -5.40
C GLU A 130 10.60 -10.10 -5.02
N TYR A 131 11.52 -10.25 -4.08
CA TYR A 131 11.89 -11.56 -3.56
C TYR A 131 10.63 -12.27 -3.04
N TYR A 132 9.86 -11.58 -2.19
CA TYR A 132 8.66 -12.14 -1.58
C TYR A 132 7.49 -12.28 -2.56
N ARG A 133 7.31 -11.33 -3.50
CA ARG A 133 6.19 -11.41 -4.46
C ARG A 133 6.33 -12.58 -5.43
N ASN A 134 7.56 -12.89 -5.85
CA ASN A 134 7.81 -13.85 -6.92
C ASN A 134 8.15 -15.26 -6.40
N ASP A 135 8.43 -15.40 -5.10
CA ASP A 135 8.70 -16.69 -4.49
C ASP A 135 7.40 -17.27 -3.90
N PRO A 136 6.90 -18.40 -4.43
CA PRO A 136 5.62 -18.98 -4.02
C PRO A 136 5.61 -19.51 -2.58
N ARG A 137 6.76 -19.56 -1.90
CA ARG A 137 6.84 -19.92 -0.49
C ARG A 137 6.32 -18.83 0.44
N TYR A 138 6.19 -17.60 -0.07
CA TYR A 138 5.67 -16.46 0.68
C TYR A 138 4.28 -16.06 0.20
N SER A 139 3.42 -15.76 1.15
CA SER A 139 2.21 -15.01 0.93
C SER A 139 2.55 -13.51 0.88
N TYR A 140 2.29 -12.90 -0.28
CA TYR A 140 2.42 -11.45 -0.48
C TYR A 140 1.05 -10.86 -0.78
N GLN A 141 0.57 -9.97 0.09
CA GLN A 141 -0.71 -9.30 -0.07
C GLN A 141 -0.55 -7.79 0.00
N THR A 142 -1.29 -7.07 -0.85
CA THR A 142 -1.34 -5.61 -0.81
C THR A 142 -2.64 -5.09 -1.42
N ASP A 143 -3.20 -4.04 -0.83
CA ASP A 143 -4.29 -3.23 -1.39
C ASP A 143 -3.76 -1.94 -2.05
N PHE A 144 -2.43 -1.82 -2.18
CA PHE A 144 -1.65 -0.66 -2.61
C PHE A 144 -1.57 0.52 -1.63
N ILE A 145 -2.13 0.37 -0.43
CA ILE A 145 -2.00 1.29 0.71
C ILE A 145 -1.24 0.61 1.85
N HIS A 146 -1.67 -0.60 2.17
CA HIS A 146 -1.14 -1.56 3.12
C HIS A 146 -0.64 -2.80 2.36
N GLY A 147 0.19 -3.58 3.03
CA GLY A 147 0.49 -4.94 2.63
C GLY A 147 1.08 -5.74 3.77
N SER A 148 1.18 -7.04 3.57
CA SER A 148 1.76 -7.98 4.51
C SER A 148 2.58 -9.02 3.76
N ILE A 149 3.56 -9.58 4.47
CA ILE A 149 4.40 -10.67 3.98
C ILE A 149 4.47 -11.72 5.08
N CYS A 150 4.13 -12.96 4.77
CA CYS A 150 4.38 -14.08 5.66
C CYS A 150 4.82 -15.30 4.86
N ILE A 151 5.54 -16.20 5.52
CA ILE A 151 5.72 -17.55 4.98
C ILE A 151 4.35 -18.25 4.86
N GLU A 152 4.13 -19.04 3.81
CA GLU A 152 2.92 -19.85 3.68
C GLU A 152 2.90 -20.97 4.74
N ASP A 153 1.70 -21.34 5.19
CA ASP A 153 1.49 -22.29 6.29
C ASP A 153 2.22 -23.64 6.08
N GLU A 154 2.30 -24.11 4.83
CA GLU A 154 2.97 -25.38 4.48
C GLU A 154 4.50 -25.36 4.66
N PHE A 155 5.10 -24.17 4.76
CA PHE A 155 6.53 -23.98 4.98
C PHE A 155 6.87 -23.46 6.39
N PHE A 156 5.88 -23.12 7.20
CA PHE A 156 6.08 -22.73 8.59
C PHE A 156 6.48 -23.94 9.44
N GLU A 157 7.50 -23.80 10.29
CA GLU A 157 8.12 -24.88 11.09
C GLU A 157 8.54 -26.11 10.26
N SER A 158 8.75 -25.92 8.95
CA SER A 158 9.15 -26.95 8.01
C SER A 158 10.66 -27.01 7.85
N GLU A 159 11.23 -28.21 7.75
CA GLU A 159 12.65 -28.40 7.41
C GLU A 159 12.98 -27.99 5.96
N LEU A 160 11.96 -27.70 5.13
CA LEU A 160 12.12 -27.28 3.73
C LEU A 160 12.62 -25.84 3.60
N VAL A 161 12.45 -25.02 4.64
CA VAL A 161 12.82 -23.60 4.64
C VAL A 161 13.62 -23.27 5.90
N PRO A 162 14.81 -22.66 5.79
CA PRO A 162 15.59 -22.24 6.94
C PRO A 162 14.79 -21.34 7.89
N GLU A 163 15.03 -21.45 9.19
CA GLU A 163 14.35 -20.62 10.21
C GLU A 163 14.50 -19.11 9.93
N SER A 164 15.65 -18.68 9.40
CA SER A 164 15.89 -17.28 8.99
C SER A 164 14.90 -16.77 7.94
N ASP A 165 14.35 -17.66 7.12
CA ASP A 165 13.51 -17.34 5.98
C ASP A 165 12.02 -17.48 6.32
N GLN A 166 11.68 -18.06 7.49
CA GLN A 166 10.32 -18.19 8.02
C GLN A 166 9.85 -16.88 8.66
N ILE A 167 9.76 -15.83 7.85
CA ILE A 167 9.49 -14.47 8.33
C ILE A 167 8.00 -14.13 8.41
N LEU A 168 7.67 -13.18 9.29
CA LEU A 168 6.38 -12.51 9.35
C LEU A 168 6.60 -10.99 9.40
N LEU A 169 6.30 -10.32 8.29
CA LEU A 169 6.14 -8.87 8.24
C LEU A 169 4.66 -8.52 8.30
N LYS A 170 4.17 -8.28 9.52
CA LYS A 170 2.74 -8.07 9.82
C LYS A 170 2.10 -7.00 8.96
N THR A 171 2.79 -5.87 8.77
CA THR A 171 2.31 -4.81 7.90
C THR A 171 3.48 -3.99 7.34
N PHE A 172 3.30 -3.56 6.11
CA PHE A 172 4.04 -2.47 5.48
C PHE A 172 3.04 -1.54 4.78
N GLY A 173 3.47 -0.32 4.50
CA GLY A 173 2.72 0.64 3.71
C GLY A 173 3.55 1.19 2.57
N PHE A 174 3.01 2.22 1.93
CA PHE A 174 3.72 2.96 0.91
C PHE A 174 3.99 4.39 1.35
N ALA A 175 5.00 5.00 0.75
CA ALA A 175 5.38 6.37 1.02
C ALA A 175 5.84 7.06 -0.26
N TYR A 176 5.78 8.40 -0.27
CA TYR A 176 5.97 9.20 -1.46
C TYR A 176 6.85 10.41 -1.18
N ASP A 177 7.71 10.74 -2.15
CA ASP A 177 8.40 12.02 -2.17
C ASP A 177 7.56 13.10 -2.86
N LYS A 178 8.08 14.33 -2.90
CA LYS A 178 7.42 15.48 -3.55
C LYS A 178 7.11 15.30 -5.04
N ASN A 179 7.81 14.38 -5.73
CA ASN A 179 7.59 14.07 -7.14
C ASN A 179 6.66 12.87 -7.33
N LEU A 180 6.09 12.34 -6.24
CA LEU A 180 5.26 11.14 -6.20
C LEU A 180 6.02 9.89 -6.67
N ASN A 181 7.34 9.85 -6.50
CA ASN A 181 8.05 8.58 -6.58
C ASN A 181 7.63 7.74 -5.36
N ARG A 182 7.40 6.44 -5.59
CA ARG A 182 6.80 5.52 -4.62
C ARG A 182 7.86 4.66 -3.95
N TYR A 183 7.73 4.49 -2.64
CA TYR A 183 8.62 3.72 -1.78
C TYR A 183 7.79 2.80 -0.89
N VAL A 184 8.41 1.75 -0.37
CA VAL A 184 7.83 0.95 0.71
C VAL A 184 8.17 1.60 2.03
N ALA A 185 7.24 1.61 2.98
CA ALA A 185 7.50 2.08 4.33
C ALA A 185 7.15 1.02 5.36
N VAL A 186 8.04 0.81 6.33
CA VAL A 186 7.87 -0.18 7.39
C VAL A 186 8.27 0.44 8.72
N PHE A 187 7.48 0.20 9.76
CA PHE A 187 7.82 0.61 11.12
C PHE A 187 8.94 -0.25 11.69
N ILE A 188 9.85 0.36 12.46
CA ILE A 188 11.04 -0.31 12.98
C ILE A 188 10.68 -1.56 13.77
N ARG A 189 9.60 -1.54 14.57
CA ARG A 189 9.15 -2.73 15.31
C ARG A 189 8.92 -3.95 14.42
N TYR A 190 8.32 -3.75 13.24
CA TYR A 190 8.09 -4.88 12.32
C TYR A 190 9.36 -5.30 11.59
N LEU A 191 10.29 -4.36 11.35
CA LEU A 191 11.59 -4.69 10.80
C LEU A 191 12.46 -5.44 11.80
N SER A 192 12.41 -5.09 13.09
CA SER A 192 13.20 -5.75 14.14
C SER A 192 12.75 -7.17 14.42
N ASP A 193 11.48 -7.49 14.14
CA ASP A 193 10.93 -8.85 14.25
C ASP A 193 11.42 -9.78 13.12
N LEU A 194 12.03 -9.24 12.06
CA LEU A 194 12.63 -10.04 10.99
C LEU A 194 13.95 -10.67 11.45
N SER A 195 14.33 -11.79 10.83
CA SER A 195 15.64 -12.40 11.03
C SER A 195 16.79 -11.42 10.68
N PRO A 196 17.97 -11.57 11.30
CA PRO A 196 19.13 -10.72 11.01
C PRO A 196 19.46 -10.65 9.50
N GLU A 197 19.30 -11.76 8.78
CA GLU A 197 19.51 -11.87 7.33
C GLU A 197 18.54 -10.97 6.58
N HIS A 198 17.24 -11.07 6.88
CA HIS A 198 16.22 -10.26 6.23
C HIS A 198 16.36 -8.79 6.62
N GLN A 199 16.69 -8.45 7.86
CA GLN A 199 17.00 -7.06 8.23
C GLN A 199 18.14 -6.48 7.38
N LYS A 200 19.20 -7.26 7.09
CA LYS A 200 20.29 -6.82 6.19
C LYS A 200 19.82 -6.63 4.75
N VAL A 201 18.93 -7.50 4.24
CA VAL A 201 18.32 -7.35 2.90
C VAL A 201 17.53 -6.05 2.80
N TRP A 202 16.69 -5.75 3.81
CA TRP A 202 15.93 -4.51 3.88
C TRP A 202 16.87 -3.30 4.00
N ALA A 203 17.87 -3.35 4.88
CA ALA A 203 18.84 -2.26 5.07
C ALA A 203 19.63 -1.93 3.79
N ALA A 204 19.96 -2.93 2.97
CA ALA A 204 20.63 -2.70 1.69
C ALA A 204 19.76 -1.93 0.66
N LYS A 205 18.44 -1.87 0.88
CA LYS A 205 17.46 -1.20 0.01
C LYS A 205 16.87 0.06 0.63
N GLU A 206 17.37 0.49 1.79
CA GLU A 206 16.89 1.67 2.48
C GLU A 206 17.17 2.95 1.66
N VAL A 207 16.14 3.79 1.52
CA VAL A 207 16.20 5.06 0.83
C VAL A 207 15.94 6.16 1.85
N LYS A 208 16.80 7.17 1.88
CA LYS A 208 16.68 8.33 2.76
C LYS A 208 16.27 9.56 1.97
N GLY A 209 15.41 10.39 2.55
CA GLY A 209 14.97 11.63 1.92
C GLY A 209 13.75 12.23 2.61
N ASN A 210 13.22 13.31 2.04
CA ASN A 210 11.94 13.87 2.45
C ASN A 210 10.81 13.04 1.83
N ILE A 211 10.45 11.94 2.49
CA ILE A 211 9.47 10.95 2.05
C ILE A 211 8.41 10.82 3.14
N ASN A 212 7.14 10.95 2.76
CA ASN A 212 6.02 10.91 3.69
C ASN A 212 5.18 9.66 3.47
N LEU A 213 4.67 9.09 4.57
CA LEU A 213 3.76 7.95 4.52
C LEU A 213 2.51 8.27 3.70
N HIS A 214 1.96 7.26 3.05
CA HIS A 214 0.65 7.35 2.45
C HIS A 214 -0.38 7.78 3.52
N PRO A 215 -1.24 8.77 3.25
CA PRO A 215 -2.15 9.33 4.26
C PRO A 215 -2.99 8.26 4.96
N ASP A 216 -3.64 7.37 4.20
CA ASP A 216 -4.48 6.32 4.80
C ASP A 216 -3.67 5.24 5.53
N TYR A 217 -2.40 5.02 5.17
CA TYR A 217 -1.54 4.08 5.93
C TYR A 217 -1.16 4.68 7.29
N TYR A 218 -0.88 5.99 7.32
CA TYR A 218 -0.65 6.72 8.56
C TYR A 218 -1.92 6.78 9.42
N ALA A 219 -3.07 7.12 8.82
CA ALA A 219 -4.35 7.23 9.51
C ALA A 219 -4.74 5.91 10.18
N SER A 220 -4.66 4.79 9.45
CA SER A 220 -4.99 3.47 9.98
C SER A 220 -4.00 2.96 11.02
N SER A 221 -2.69 3.13 10.77
CA SER A 221 -1.64 2.52 11.60
C SER A 221 -1.29 3.33 12.84
N ILE A 222 -1.44 4.66 12.78
CA ILE A 222 -1.04 5.58 13.86
C ILE A 222 -2.24 6.23 14.54
N GLU A 223 -3.23 6.70 13.78
CA GLU A 223 -4.38 7.42 14.34
C GLU A 223 -5.54 6.49 14.71
N GLY A 224 -5.52 5.23 14.26
CA GLY A 224 -6.61 4.27 14.44
C GLY A 224 -7.89 4.68 13.70
N SER A 225 -7.76 5.46 12.63
CA SER A 225 -8.88 5.93 11.81
C SER A 225 -9.07 5.05 10.57
N TRP A 226 -10.30 5.02 10.05
CA TRP A 226 -10.60 4.29 8.82
C TRP A 226 -10.07 5.06 7.60
N GLY A 227 -9.62 4.32 6.58
CA GLY A 227 -9.17 4.90 5.32
C GLY A 227 -10.26 5.74 4.64
N SER A 228 -9.83 6.79 3.95
CA SER A 228 -10.73 7.79 3.36
C SER A 228 -11.09 7.52 1.91
N LYS A 229 -10.36 6.62 1.23
CA LYS A 229 -10.53 6.35 -0.20
C LYS A 229 -10.16 4.90 -0.56
N LEU A 230 -10.63 4.45 -1.72
CA LEU A 230 -10.24 3.15 -2.31
C LEU A 230 -8.98 3.28 -3.16
N SER A 231 -8.16 2.23 -3.24
CA SER A 231 -7.08 2.20 -4.23
C SER A 231 -7.65 2.11 -5.65
N ILE A 232 -6.94 2.68 -6.63
CA ILE A 232 -7.42 2.72 -8.01
C ILE A 232 -7.65 1.34 -8.64
N PHE A 233 -6.85 0.34 -8.26
CA PHE A 233 -6.99 -1.03 -8.76
C PHE A 233 -8.23 -1.71 -8.17
N GLU A 234 -8.52 -1.46 -6.89
CA GLU A 234 -9.75 -1.91 -6.24
C GLU A 234 -10.97 -1.27 -6.90
N ALA A 235 -10.95 0.04 -7.05
CA ALA A 235 -12.02 0.80 -7.68
C ALA A 235 -12.29 0.34 -9.12
N PHE A 236 -11.23 0.07 -9.90
CA PHE A 236 -11.35 -0.45 -11.26
C PHE A 236 -12.09 -1.80 -11.31
N VAL A 237 -11.72 -2.74 -10.44
CA VAL A 237 -12.36 -4.07 -10.37
C VAL A 237 -13.82 -3.95 -9.91
N GLN A 238 -14.11 -3.09 -8.94
CA GLN A 238 -15.48 -2.86 -8.49
C GLN A 238 -16.36 -2.26 -9.60
N GLU A 239 -15.83 -1.33 -10.40
CA GLU A 239 -16.55 -0.79 -11.55
C GLU A 239 -16.91 -1.88 -12.58
N LEU A 240 -16.01 -2.82 -12.88
CA LEU A 240 -16.32 -3.97 -13.76
C LEU A 240 -17.46 -4.83 -13.20
N LYS A 241 -17.42 -5.12 -11.88
CA LYS A 241 -18.47 -5.89 -11.21
C LYS A 241 -19.83 -5.21 -11.30
N ILE A 242 -19.90 -3.92 -10.97
CA ILE A 242 -21.14 -3.14 -11.01
C ILE A 242 -21.69 -3.05 -12.45
N ILE A 243 -20.83 -2.91 -13.44
CA ILE A 243 -21.24 -2.91 -14.86
C ILE A 243 -21.89 -4.24 -15.25
N ASN A 244 -21.35 -5.38 -14.80
CA ASN A 244 -21.96 -6.68 -15.05
C ASN A 244 -23.31 -6.82 -14.34
N GLU A 245 -23.43 -6.36 -13.10
CA GLU A 245 -24.71 -6.31 -12.37
C GLU A 245 -25.75 -5.44 -13.11
N MET A 246 -25.36 -4.27 -13.60
CA MET A 246 -26.21 -3.41 -14.43
C MET A 246 -26.62 -4.10 -15.74
N SER A 247 -25.72 -4.87 -16.36
CA SER A 247 -26.00 -5.64 -17.58
C SER A 247 -27.10 -6.68 -17.35
N VAL A 248 -27.05 -7.37 -16.20
CA VAL A 248 -28.10 -8.33 -15.80
C VAL A 248 -29.43 -7.62 -15.54
N ILE A 249 -29.41 -6.45 -14.88
CA ILE A 249 -30.63 -5.66 -14.61
C ILE A 249 -31.35 -5.24 -15.91
N ILE A 250 -30.61 -4.94 -16.98
CA ILE A 250 -31.20 -4.60 -18.28
C ILE A 250 -31.60 -5.81 -19.12
N GLY A 251 -31.47 -7.04 -18.58
CA GLY A 251 -31.86 -8.27 -19.25
C GLY A 251 -30.86 -8.75 -20.30
N LYS A 252 -29.58 -8.40 -20.17
CA LYS A 252 -28.51 -8.78 -21.10
C LYS A 252 -27.49 -9.72 -20.45
N PRO A 253 -26.72 -10.47 -21.26
CA PRO A 253 -25.48 -11.09 -20.80
C PRO A 253 -24.57 -10.06 -20.12
N GLU A 254 -23.65 -10.49 -19.27
CA GLU A 254 -22.64 -9.60 -18.68
C GLU A 254 -21.80 -8.90 -19.76
N LEU A 255 -21.57 -7.58 -19.63
CA LEU A 255 -20.76 -6.81 -20.59
C LEU A 255 -19.29 -7.26 -20.60
N PHE A 256 -18.75 -7.61 -19.43
CA PHE A 256 -17.40 -8.16 -19.29
C PHE A 256 -17.48 -9.65 -18.96
N HIS A 257 -16.60 -10.46 -19.55
CA HIS A 257 -16.54 -11.90 -19.28
C HIS A 257 -16.09 -12.24 -17.86
N CYS A 258 -15.25 -11.40 -17.25
CA CYS A 258 -14.79 -11.57 -15.88
C CYS A 258 -14.66 -10.21 -15.17
N CYS A 259 -15.11 -10.10 -13.93
CA CYS A 259 -14.96 -8.88 -13.12
C CYS A 259 -13.71 -8.86 -12.25
N TYR A 260 -13.01 -9.99 -12.06
CA TYR A 260 -11.79 -10.12 -11.25
C TYR A 260 -11.92 -9.70 -9.78
N SER A 261 -13.13 -9.76 -9.22
CA SER A 261 -13.38 -9.41 -7.81
C SER A 261 -12.96 -10.51 -6.83
N ALA A 262 -13.11 -11.79 -7.21
CA ALA A 262 -12.66 -12.93 -6.40
C ALA A 262 -11.18 -13.25 -6.64
N ASP A 263 -10.78 -13.33 -7.91
CA ASP A 263 -9.41 -13.73 -8.32
C ASP A 263 -8.72 -12.59 -9.07
N ARG A 264 -8.23 -11.59 -8.31
CA ARG A 264 -7.45 -10.48 -8.90
C ARG A 264 -6.07 -10.97 -9.31
N PRO A 265 -5.62 -10.73 -10.55
CA PRO A 265 -4.25 -11.05 -10.96
C PRO A 265 -3.21 -10.32 -10.09
N LYS A 266 -2.19 -11.02 -9.61
CA LYS A 266 -1.14 -10.46 -8.73
C LYS A 266 -0.36 -9.31 -9.40
N GLU A 267 -0.27 -9.35 -10.72
CA GLU A 267 0.41 -8.36 -11.55
C GLU A 267 -0.47 -7.13 -11.86
N PHE A 268 -1.77 -7.14 -11.49
CA PHE A 268 -2.65 -5.99 -11.62
C PHE A 268 -2.44 -5.00 -10.47
N GLY A 269 -1.33 -4.30 -10.54
CA GLY A 269 -0.88 -3.36 -9.52
C GLY A 269 0.21 -2.43 -10.01
N PHE A 270 0.66 -1.52 -9.14
CA PHE A 270 1.80 -0.67 -9.44
C PHE A 270 3.09 -1.49 -9.65
N LEU A 271 3.94 -1.04 -10.58
CA LEU A 271 5.22 -1.69 -10.88
C LEU A 271 6.12 -1.71 -9.63
N LEU A 272 6.78 -2.84 -9.36
CA LEU A 272 7.84 -2.91 -8.35
C LEU A 272 9.17 -2.47 -8.95
N ARG A 273 9.43 -2.83 -10.20
CA ARG A 273 10.51 -2.26 -11.00
C ARG A 273 9.92 -1.49 -12.18
N PRO A 274 10.22 -0.18 -12.28
CA PRO A 274 9.93 0.61 -13.46
C PRO A 274 10.75 0.19 -14.69
N THR A 275 10.64 -1.05 -15.15
CA THR A 275 11.28 -1.52 -16.38
C THR A 275 10.31 -1.56 -17.55
N GLN A 276 10.86 -1.50 -18.75
CA GLN A 276 10.08 -1.60 -19.98
C GLN A 276 9.31 -2.93 -20.06
N SER A 277 9.90 -4.03 -19.61
CA SER A 277 9.28 -5.35 -19.54
C SER A 277 8.06 -5.38 -18.61
N GLU A 278 8.20 -4.90 -17.35
CA GLU A 278 7.08 -4.90 -16.40
C GLU A 278 5.94 -3.99 -16.88
N PHE A 279 6.26 -2.82 -17.44
CA PHE A 279 5.27 -1.94 -18.04
C PHE A 279 4.50 -2.62 -19.19
N ASN A 280 5.19 -3.36 -20.05
CA ASN A 280 4.57 -4.07 -21.17
C ASN A 280 3.65 -5.20 -20.71
N THR A 281 4.08 -5.96 -19.69
CA THR A 281 3.27 -7.00 -19.06
C THR A 281 2.00 -6.41 -18.45
N PHE A 282 2.12 -5.29 -17.73
CA PHE A 282 0.97 -4.55 -17.21
C PHE A 282 0.02 -4.10 -18.33
N MET A 283 0.55 -3.53 -19.41
CA MET A 283 -0.28 -3.09 -20.54
C MET A 283 -1.04 -4.23 -21.22
N LEU A 284 -0.42 -5.41 -21.30
CA LEU A 284 -1.08 -6.62 -21.81
C LEU A 284 -2.22 -7.07 -20.90
N LEU A 285 -1.98 -7.08 -19.59
CA LEU A 285 -3.01 -7.43 -18.61
C LEU A 285 -4.16 -6.43 -18.62
N LEU A 286 -3.88 -5.13 -18.65
CA LEU A 286 -4.90 -4.09 -18.68
C LEU A 286 -5.79 -4.19 -19.93
N ASP A 287 -5.22 -4.39 -21.12
CA ASP A 287 -6.03 -4.60 -22.34
C ASP A 287 -6.86 -5.89 -22.27
N LYS A 288 -6.34 -6.94 -21.62
CA LYS A 288 -7.07 -8.18 -21.36
C LYS A 288 -8.26 -7.97 -20.44
N MET A 289 -8.12 -7.14 -19.41
CA MET A 289 -9.18 -6.82 -18.44
C MET A 289 -10.19 -5.81 -19.00
N MET A 290 -9.81 -5.01 -19.99
CA MET A 290 -10.67 -4.03 -20.65
C MET A 290 -11.27 -4.54 -21.95
N SER A 291 -10.48 -4.50 -23.03
CA SER A 291 -10.95 -4.60 -24.40
C SER A 291 -11.18 -6.05 -24.85
N ASP A 292 -10.30 -6.98 -24.46
CA ASP A 292 -10.49 -8.42 -24.75
C ASP A 292 -11.52 -9.06 -23.81
N ASN A 293 -11.82 -8.41 -22.68
CA ASN A 293 -12.82 -8.85 -21.71
C ASN A 293 -14.26 -8.56 -22.17
N LEU A 294 -14.46 -7.69 -23.17
CA LEU A 294 -15.79 -7.33 -23.66
C LEU A 294 -16.50 -8.53 -24.29
N ASN A 295 -17.68 -8.85 -23.75
CA ASN A 295 -18.52 -9.94 -24.20
C ASN A 295 -19.35 -9.54 -25.43
N LYS A 296 -19.01 -10.10 -26.59
CA LYS A 296 -19.72 -9.83 -27.85
C LYS A 296 -21.23 -10.13 -27.77
N LYS A 297 -21.63 -11.13 -26.96
CA LYS A 297 -23.04 -11.51 -26.79
C LYS A 297 -23.90 -10.42 -26.17
N PHE A 298 -23.31 -9.49 -25.42
CA PHE A 298 -24.01 -8.31 -24.91
C PHE A 298 -24.60 -7.44 -26.05
N PHE A 299 -23.93 -7.43 -27.20
CA PHE A 299 -24.20 -6.55 -28.32
C PHE A 299 -25.02 -7.20 -29.45
N GLU A 300 -25.22 -8.52 -29.37
CA GLU A 300 -25.96 -9.28 -30.38
C GLU A 300 -27.36 -8.70 -30.60
N ASN A 301 -27.81 -8.71 -31.85
CA ASN A 301 -29.11 -8.20 -32.31
C ASN A 301 -29.30 -6.67 -32.21
N GLU A 302 -28.32 -5.92 -31.70
CA GLU A 302 -28.41 -4.47 -31.58
C GLU A 302 -27.44 -3.70 -32.46
N VAL A 303 -26.25 -4.25 -32.71
CA VAL A 303 -25.27 -3.66 -33.62
C VAL A 303 -24.67 -4.75 -34.49
N GLU A 304 -24.31 -4.37 -35.72
CA GLU A 304 -23.61 -5.27 -36.63
C GLU A 304 -22.23 -5.64 -36.06
N LEU A 305 -21.95 -6.94 -35.98
CA LEU A 305 -20.67 -7.47 -35.49
C LEU A 305 -19.63 -7.63 -36.59
N GLU A 306 -20.02 -7.43 -37.84
CA GLU A 306 -19.19 -7.57 -39.04
C GLU A 306 -19.27 -6.29 -39.87
N SER A 307 -18.25 -6.04 -40.68
CA SER A 307 -18.18 -4.95 -41.65
C SER A 307 -17.89 -5.51 -43.04
N GLU A 308 -18.56 -4.96 -44.04
CA GLU A 308 -18.33 -5.29 -45.45
C GLU A 308 -17.37 -4.27 -46.06
N GLU A 309 -16.25 -4.73 -46.61
CA GLU A 309 -15.31 -3.91 -47.37
C GLU A 309 -15.30 -4.38 -48.83
N GLU A 310 -15.60 -3.48 -49.77
CA GLU A 310 -15.47 -3.77 -51.19
C GLU A 310 -13.99 -3.64 -51.60
N ARG A 311 -13.42 -4.73 -52.12
CA ARG A 311 -12.05 -4.73 -52.68
C ARG A 311 -12.03 -4.06 -54.05
N ALA A 312 -10.83 -3.66 -54.47
CA ALA A 312 -10.59 -3.07 -55.79
C ALA A 312 -10.98 -3.97 -56.98
N ASP A 313 -11.23 -5.28 -56.75
CA ASP A 313 -11.72 -6.25 -57.74
C ASP A 313 -13.25 -6.45 -57.71
N GLY A 314 -14.00 -5.64 -56.94
CA GLY A 314 -15.46 -5.72 -56.81
C GLY A 314 -15.95 -6.83 -55.89
N LYS A 315 -15.06 -7.55 -55.20
CA LYS A 315 -15.45 -8.58 -54.21
C LYS A 315 -15.68 -7.95 -52.84
N ILE A 316 -16.82 -8.30 -52.23
CA ILE A 316 -17.12 -7.95 -50.85
C ILE A 316 -16.36 -8.88 -49.90
N VAL A 317 -15.61 -8.29 -48.96
CA VAL A 317 -14.96 -9.02 -47.86
C VAL A 317 -15.66 -8.67 -46.56
N VAL A 318 -16.27 -9.68 -45.96
CA VAL A 318 -16.82 -9.58 -44.61
C VAL A 318 -15.68 -9.73 -43.60
N ARG A 319 -15.51 -8.75 -42.72
CA ARG A 319 -14.55 -8.78 -41.61
C ARG A 319 -15.27 -8.63 -40.28
N ALA A 320 -14.92 -9.45 -39.30
CA ALA A 320 -15.41 -9.28 -37.94
C ALA A 320 -14.90 -7.96 -37.33
N LYS A 321 -15.80 -7.16 -36.76
CA LYS A 321 -15.44 -5.94 -36.04
C LYS A 321 -14.68 -6.27 -34.75
N GLY A 322 -13.73 -5.42 -34.41
CA GLY A 322 -13.06 -5.48 -33.12
C GLY A 322 -14.01 -5.11 -31.96
N THR A 323 -13.74 -5.61 -30.76
CA THR A 323 -14.60 -5.35 -29.57
C THR A 323 -14.78 -3.87 -29.28
N ILE A 324 -13.72 -3.05 -29.45
CA ILE A 324 -13.78 -1.59 -29.28
C ILE A 324 -14.72 -0.94 -30.31
N GLN A 325 -14.70 -1.40 -31.57
CA GLN A 325 -15.58 -0.87 -32.63
C GLN A 325 -17.05 -1.26 -32.39
N ILE A 326 -17.28 -2.47 -31.89
CA ILE A 326 -18.62 -2.95 -31.49
C ILE A 326 -19.15 -2.09 -30.33
N LEU A 327 -18.34 -1.88 -29.29
CA LEU A 327 -18.67 -1.00 -28.16
C LEU A 327 -19.00 0.42 -28.62
N GLU A 328 -18.16 1.00 -29.48
CA GLU A 328 -18.37 2.34 -30.04
C GLU A 328 -19.70 2.43 -30.81
N SER A 329 -19.99 1.44 -31.67
CA SER A 329 -21.24 1.38 -32.41
C SER A 329 -22.45 1.34 -31.48
N TRP A 330 -22.35 0.57 -30.40
CA TRP A 330 -23.42 0.43 -29.42
C TRP A 330 -23.65 1.72 -28.63
N VAL A 331 -22.58 2.32 -28.09
CA VAL A 331 -22.68 3.59 -27.36
C VAL A 331 -23.26 4.68 -28.25
N ASN A 332 -22.81 4.79 -29.50
CA ASN A 332 -23.31 5.79 -30.46
C ASN A 332 -24.79 5.62 -30.80
N LYS A 333 -25.27 4.37 -30.82
CA LYS A 333 -26.66 4.06 -31.11
C LYS A 333 -27.58 4.46 -29.95
N TYR A 334 -27.19 4.11 -28.72
CA TYR A 334 -28.10 4.19 -27.56
C TYR A 334 -27.87 5.37 -26.63
N PHE A 335 -26.71 6.01 -26.65
CA PHE A 335 -26.37 7.08 -25.72
C PHE A 335 -25.88 8.33 -26.46
N LYS A 336 -26.71 9.39 -26.43
CA LYS A 336 -26.47 10.66 -27.11
C LYS A 336 -26.46 11.79 -26.08
N PRO A 337 -25.38 11.98 -25.32
CA PRO A 337 -25.28 13.07 -24.36
C PRO A 337 -25.14 14.42 -25.07
N ILE A 338 -25.40 15.50 -24.33
CA ILE A 338 -25.13 16.87 -24.80
C ILE A 338 -23.64 17.08 -25.03
N ASP A 339 -22.81 16.62 -24.08
CA ASP A 339 -21.36 16.60 -24.21
C ASP A 339 -20.86 15.19 -24.49
N ARG A 340 -20.23 15.02 -25.66
CA ARG A 340 -19.68 13.75 -26.12
C ARG A 340 -18.25 13.52 -25.65
N LYS A 341 -17.57 14.55 -25.13
CA LYS A 341 -16.15 14.49 -24.74
C LYS A 341 -15.82 13.32 -23.81
N PRO A 342 -16.60 13.00 -22.74
CA PRO A 342 -16.29 11.86 -21.89
C PRO A 342 -16.33 10.51 -22.63
N ILE A 343 -17.22 10.35 -23.61
CA ILE A 343 -17.32 9.14 -24.44
C ILE A 343 -16.12 9.04 -25.38
N ASP A 344 -15.75 10.14 -26.02
CA ASP A 344 -14.64 10.16 -26.96
C ASP A 344 -13.30 9.91 -26.21
N GLU A 345 -13.15 10.44 -25.00
CA GLU A 345 -12.01 10.17 -24.11
C GLU A 345 -11.97 8.70 -23.64
N MET A 346 -13.12 8.14 -23.27
CA MET A 346 -13.26 6.73 -22.94
C MET A 346 -12.80 5.84 -24.11
N LEU A 347 -13.38 6.02 -25.31
CA LEU A 347 -13.03 5.23 -26.49
C LEU A 347 -11.56 5.42 -26.91
N SER A 348 -11.04 6.65 -26.79
CA SER A 348 -9.62 6.96 -27.02
C SER A 348 -8.71 6.17 -26.07
N THR A 349 -9.11 6.03 -24.80
CA THR A 349 -8.35 5.26 -23.80
C THR A 349 -8.33 3.77 -24.13
N PHE A 350 -9.46 3.15 -24.48
CA PHE A 350 -9.49 1.75 -24.95
C PHE A 350 -8.53 1.54 -26.14
N ARG A 351 -8.54 2.45 -27.12
CA ARG A 351 -7.63 2.40 -28.28
C ARG A 351 -6.17 2.61 -27.87
N LYS A 352 -5.88 3.52 -26.93
CA LYS A 352 -4.53 3.81 -26.42
C LYS A 352 -3.96 2.58 -25.71
N VAL A 353 -4.72 1.94 -24.83
CA VAL A 353 -4.35 0.71 -24.13
C VAL A 353 -4.05 -0.41 -25.14
N ARG A 354 -4.96 -0.66 -26.09
CA ARG A 354 -4.78 -1.64 -27.18
C ARG A 354 -3.51 -1.38 -28.01
N LYS A 355 -3.25 -0.12 -28.36
CA LYS A 355 -2.07 0.29 -29.13
C LYS A 355 -0.77 0.08 -28.34
N LEU A 356 -0.76 0.42 -27.05
CA LEU A 356 0.41 0.24 -26.20
C LEU A 356 0.74 -1.24 -25.99
N ARG A 357 -0.27 -2.10 -25.85
CA ARG A 357 -0.09 -3.56 -25.83
C ARG A 357 0.59 -4.11 -27.09
N GLN A 358 0.30 -3.54 -28.26
CA GLN A 358 0.82 -4.06 -29.54
C GLN A 358 2.28 -3.66 -29.80
N LYS A 359 2.78 -2.56 -29.21
CA LYS A 359 4.15 -2.07 -29.46
C LYS A 359 5.27 -3.11 -29.19
N PRO A 360 5.25 -3.88 -28.08
CA PRO A 360 6.29 -4.87 -27.78
C PRO A 360 6.24 -6.08 -28.71
N ALA A 361 5.05 -6.48 -29.15
CA ALA A 361 4.86 -7.62 -30.06
C ALA A 361 5.50 -7.41 -31.45
N HIS A 362 5.84 -6.17 -31.80
CA HIS A 362 6.39 -5.80 -33.10
C HIS A 362 7.87 -5.37 -33.07
N LYS A 363 8.51 -5.30 -31.90
CA LYS A 363 9.94 -4.93 -31.78
C LYS A 363 10.54 -5.51 -30.50
N VAL A 364 11.59 -6.33 -30.63
CA VAL A 364 12.43 -6.73 -29.49
C VAL A 364 13.18 -5.49 -28.99
N SER A 365 12.78 -4.96 -27.84
CA SER A 365 13.42 -3.81 -27.18
C SER A 365 14.28 -4.27 -26.01
N THR A 366 15.44 -3.64 -25.81
CA THR A 366 16.25 -3.81 -24.60
C THR A 366 15.43 -3.45 -23.37
N ASP A 367 15.49 -4.26 -22.32
CA ASP A 367 14.80 -3.97 -21.07
C ASP A 367 15.56 -2.88 -20.30
N THR A 368 14.96 -1.71 -20.14
CA THR A 368 15.56 -0.53 -19.51
C THR A 368 14.78 -0.13 -18.28
N PHE A 369 15.48 0.23 -17.21
CA PHE A 369 14.90 0.80 -16.00
C PHE A 369 14.75 2.32 -16.15
N ASP A 370 13.54 2.84 -15.94
CA ASP A 370 13.21 4.28 -15.96
C ASP A 370 11.94 4.56 -15.15
N GLN A 371 12.01 5.50 -14.21
CA GLN A 371 10.88 5.96 -13.39
C GLN A 371 9.72 6.53 -14.24
N GLU A 372 9.98 6.95 -15.47
CA GLU A 372 8.93 7.31 -16.43
C GLU A 372 7.94 6.17 -16.72
N HIS A 373 8.36 4.90 -16.58
CA HIS A 373 7.45 3.76 -16.73
C HIS A 373 6.36 3.75 -15.66
N PHE A 374 6.71 4.06 -14.40
CA PHE A 374 5.74 4.19 -13.31
C PHE A 374 4.78 5.37 -13.55
N ARG A 375 5.30 6.53 -13.97
CA ARG A 375 4.46 7.71 -14.29
C ARG A 375 3.47 7.43 -15.42
N LYS A 376 3.92 6.75 -16.48
CA LYS A 376 3.06 6.31 -17.59
C LYS A 376 2.04 5.29 -17.14
N GLN A 377 2.41 4.37 -16.24
CA GLN A 377 1.49 3.40 -15.66
C GLN A 377 0.37 4.11 -14.88
N ARG A 378 0.74 5.08 -14.03
CA ARG A 378 -0.22 5.88 -13.27
C ARG A 378 -1.18 6.66 -14.18
N ASP A 379 -0.68 7.36 -15.20
CA ASP A 379 -1.53 8.07 -16.17
C ASP A 379 -2.52 7.13 -16.87
N ILE A 380 -2.05 5.95 -17.30
CA ILE A 380 -2.91 5.03 -18.06
C ILE A 380 -3.96 4.35 -17.16
N ILE A 381 -3.63 3.96 -15.92
CA ILE A 381 -4.61 3.34 -15.03
C ILE A 381 -5.69 4.33 -14.58
N VAL A 382 -5.33 5.60 -14.32
CA VAL A 382 -6.31 6.66 -14.02
C VAL A 382 -7.31 6.83 -15.16
N ARG A 383 -6.81 7.01 -16.39
CA ARG A 383 -7.68 7.11 -17.57
C ARG A 383 -8.52 5.87 -17.79
N SER A 384 -7.95 4.69 -17.52
CA SER A 384 -8.64 3.41 -17.70
C SER A 384 -9.77 3.27 -16.69
N TYR A 385 -9.53 3.62 -15.42
CA TYR A 385 -10.57 3.71 -14.40
C TYR A 385 -11.68 4.69 -14.82
N ASP A 386 -11.33 5.90 -15.24
CA ASP A 386 -12.32 6.88 -15.70
C ASP A 386 -13.14 6.36 -16.89
N SER A 387 -12.51 5.60 -17.80
CA SER A 387 -13.17 4.99 -18.95
C SER A 387 -14.16 3.90 -18.53
N ILE A 388 -13.79 3.03 -17.59
CA ILE A 388 -14.71 2.01 -17.07
C ILE A 388 -15.84 2.67 -16.27
N ARG A 389 -15.54 3.65 -15.42
CA ARG A 389 -16.55 4.44 -14.70
C ARG A 389 -17.51 5.13 -15.68
N THR A 390 -17.02 5.66 -16.79
CA THR A 390 -17.87 6.25 -17.84
C THR A 390 -18.84 5.23 -18.43
N LEU A 391 -18.40 3.98 -18.67
CA LEU A 391 -19.30 2.90 -19.08
C LEU A 391 -20.38 2.61 -18.03
N ARG A 392 -20.02 2.56 -16.74
CA ARG A 392 -21.02 2.42 -15.67
C ARG A 392 -22.02 3.56 -15.70
N LEU A 393 -21.57 4.81 -15.85
CA LEU A 393 -22.45 5.98 -15.90
C LEU A 393 -23.38 5.96 -17.13
N ILE A 394 -22.93 5.43 -18.27
CA ILE A 394 -23.79 5.19 -19.44
C ILE A 394 -24.89 4.19 -19.09
N LEU A 395 -24.55 3.05 -18.50
CA LEU A 395 -25.53 2.03 -18.10
C LEU A 395 -26.48 2.50 -16.99
N ALA A 396 -25.99 3.30 -16.05
CA ALA A 396 -26.81 3.93 -15.01
C ALA A 396 -27.91 4.83 -15.59
N ASN A 397 -27.79 5.28 -16.84
CA ASN A 397 -28.83 6.04 -17.51
C ASN A 397 -29.97 5.18 -18.08
N HIS A 398 -29.82 3.85 -18.13
CA HIS A 398 -30.85 2.97 -18.63
C HIS A 398 -32.09 2.94 -17.72
N PRO A 399 -33.33 3.00 -18.23
CA PRO A 399 -34.55 3.07 -17.41
C PRO A 399 -34.67 1.93 -16.39
N ALA A 400 -34.32 0.70 -16.77
CA ALA A 400 -34.36 -0.45 -15.86
C ALA A 400 -33.36 -0.31 -14.69
N VAL A 401 -32.16 0.23 -14.95
CA VAL A 401 -31.15 0.48 -13.91
C VAL A 401 -31.58 1.63 -13.02
N LYS A 402 -32.13 2.72 -13.57
CA LYS A 402 -32.69 3.83 -12.76
C LYS A 402 -33.79 3.35 -11.80
N LYS A 403 -34.62 2.39 -12.25
CA LYS A 403 -35.70 1.83 -11.44
C LYS A 403 -35.19 0.92 -10.32
N LYS A 404 -34.08 0.21 -10.55
CA LYS A 404 -33.48 -0.73 -9.61
C LYS A 404 -31.94 -0.65 -9.71
N PRO A 405 -31.31 0.39 -9.15
CA PRO A 405 -29.87 0.52 -9.22
C PRO A 405 -29.20 -0.56 -8.36
N PRO A 406 -28.03 -1.09 -8.77
CA PRO A 406 -27.23 -1.95 -7.90
C PRO A 406 -26.71 -1.17 -6.68
N GLU A 407 -26.31 -1.89 -5.65
CA GLU A 407 -25.63 -1.30 -4.50
C GLU A 407 -24.22 -0.85 -4.89
N ILE A 408 -23.86 0.39 -4.56
CA ILE A 408 -22.55 0.96 -4.87
C ILE A 408 -21.97 1.50 -3.57
N GLY A 409 -20.77 1.03 -3.21
CA GLY A 409 -20.05 1.54 -2.03
C GLY A 409 -19.81 3.04 -2.10
N GLU A 410 -19.88 3.71 -0.95
CA GLU A 410 -19.88 5.17 -0.84
C GLU A 410 -18.66 5.82 -1.52
N HIS A 411 -17.45 5.32 -1.23
CA HIS A 411 -16.21 5.82 -1.83
C HIS A 411 -16.24 5.74 -3.36
N LEU A 412 -16.73 4.63 -3.92
CA LEU A 412 -16.80 4.44 -5.37
C LEU A 412 -17.86 5.33 -6.02
N ALA A 413 -19.01 5.49 -5.36
CA ALA A 413 -20.07 6.39 -5.82
C ALA A 413 -19.58 7.84 -5.91
N LYS A 414 -18.88 8.31 -4.86
CA LYS A 414 -18.30 9.67 -4.79
C LYS A 414 -17.04 9.84 -5.65
N GLY A 415 -16.36 8.75 -6.01
CA GLY A 415 -15.08 8.80 -6.70
C GLY A 415 -13.92 9.19 -5.78
N GLU A 416 -14.03 8.84 -4.50
CA GLU A 416 -13.00 8.99 -3.48
C GLU A 416 -11.98 7.87 -3.66
N ILE A 417 -11.07 8.07 -4.63
CA ILE A 417 -10.06 7.10 -5.06
C ILE A 417 -8.66 7.66 -4.86
N TRP A 418 -7.73 6.83 -4.36
CA TRP A 418 -6.30 7.08 -4.40
C TRP A 418 -5.73 6.74 -5.76
N ASP A 419 -5.10 7.73 -6.39
CA ASP A 419 -4.40 7.61 -7.66
C ASP A 419 -2.86 7.53 -7.48
N ILE A 420 -2.38 7.38 -6.24
CA ILE A 420 -0.97 7.35 -5.86
C ILE A 420 -0.55 5.98 -5.37
#